data_AF-A0A1E5P9K6-F1
#
_entry.id   AF-A0A1E5P9K6-F1
#
_cell.length_a   1.000
_cell.length_b   1.000
_cell.length_c   1.000
_cell.angle_alpha   90.00
_cell.angle_beta   90.00
_cell.angle_gamma   90.00
#
_symmetry.space_group_name_H-M   'P 1'
#
loop_
_entity.id
_entity.type
_entity.pdbx_description
1 polymer ?
#
loop_
_entity_poly.entity_id
_entity_poly.type
_entity_poly.pdbx_seq_one_letter_code
_entity_poly.pdbx_strand_id
1 'polypeptide(L)'
;MPYDVPLPPAGCAFDHTETRKAWQSARRRVAGGLVVCVLLTLTALAVTGLYAPQIRRAGAGVVPALFFGLLLPCALYSSIGSLRRLGRMRAVLRDNPWQSRAALRRQQGTRDPGGVPVQLMTREGGWSRALTARDPLRWYRWDPAMENGVWMAGSPASGAVVALPGGRGPMLTLERRRRDVVPPRRPQRRDLKSADAPPAG
;
A
#
# COMPACT_ATOMS: atom_id res chain seq x y z
N MET A 1 18.83 -19.63 8.34
CA MET A 1 19.39 -19.00 9.55
C MET A 1 18.37 -18.02 10.09
N PRO A 2 17.79 -18.23 11.29
CA PRO A 2 17.02 -17.18 11.94
C PRO A 2 17.94 -15.97 12.12
N TYR A 3 17.46 -14.79 11.73
CA TYR A 3 18.21 -13.57 11.93
C TYR A 3 18.22 -13.26 13.43
N ASP A 4 19.28 -13.65 14.14
CA ASP A 4 19.58 -13.22 15.51
C ASP A 4 20.01 -11.75 15.53
N VAL A 5 19.23 -10.88 14.87
CA VAL A 5 19.42 -9.45 14.99
C VAL A 5 18.84 -9.05 16.33
N PRO A 6 19.66 -8.56 17.27
CA PRO A 6 19.17 -8.18 18.59
C PRO A 6 18.06 -7.15 18.43
N LEU A 7 16.95 -7.38 19.13
CA LEU A 7 15.87 -6.41 19.22
C LEU A 7 16.44 -5.12 19.82
N PRO A 8 16.10 -3.95 19.28
CA PRO A 8 16.55 -2.70 19.86
C PRO A 8 16.13 -2.62 21.33
N PRO A 9 16.96 -2.00 22.18
CA PRO A 9 16.70 -1.90 23.61
C PRO A 9 15.31 -1.31 23.86
N ALA A 10 14.65 -1.80 24.92
CA ALA A 10 13.25 -1.55 25.24
C ALA A 10 12.91 -0.04 25.21
N GLY A 11 12.39 0.40 24.07
CA GLY A 11 12.07 1.77 23.73
C GLY A 11 11.15 1.78 22.52
N CYS A 12 10.78 2.98 22.02
CA CYS A 12 9.89 3.02 20.88
C CYS A 12 10.57 2.49 19.61
N ALA A 13 9.82 1.80 18.76
CA ALA A 13 10.33 1.26 17.49
C ALA A 13 10.96 2.34 16.60
N PHE A 14 10.52 3.60 16.73
CA PHE A 14 11.04 4.74 15.97
C PHE A 14 12.41 5.25 16.45
N ASP A 15 12.85 4.90 17.66
CA ASP A 15 14.18 5.26 18.15
C ASP A 15 15.30 4.44 17.51
N HIS A 16 14.94 3.29 16.94
CA HIS A 16 15.86 2.50 16.15
C HIS A 16 16.35 3.29 14.91
N THR A 17 17.67 3.48 14.81
CA THR A 17 18.29 4.36 13.80
C THR A 17 17.96 3.93 12.37
N GLU A 18 17.98 2.63 12.09
CA GLU A 18 17.65 2.10 10.77
C GLU A 18 16.17 2.31 10.42
N THR A 19 15.27 2.15 11.40
CA THR A 19 13.84 2.44 11.23
C THR A 19 13.61 3.92 10.90
N ARG A 20 14.31 4.82 11.61
CA ARG A 20 14.25 6.26 11.34
C ARG A 20 14.78 6.60 9.96
N LYS A 21 15.93 6.04 9.56
CA LYS A 21 16.53 6.26 8.23
C LYS A 21 15.61 5.77 7.12
N ALA A 22 15.05 4.57 7.24
CA ALA A 22 14.15 4.01 6.25
C ALA A 22 12.84 4.82 6.15
N TRP A 23 12.27 5.27 7.27
CA TRP A 23 11.12 6.17 7.27
C TRP A 23 11.43 7.53 6.62
N GLN A 24 12.57 8.14 6.95
CA GLN A 24 13.02 9.40 6.35
C GLN A 24 13.25 9.25 4.84
N SER A 25 13.87 8.15 4.40
CA SER A 25 14.07 7.84 2.99
C SER A 25 12.74 7.73 2.24
N ALA A 26 11.77 7.00 2.80
CA ALA A 26 10.43 6.91 2.23
C ALA A 26 9.74 8.29 2.14
N ARG A 27 9.82 9.10 3.19
CA ARG A 27 9.27 10.46 3.19
C ARG A 27 9.93 11.35 2.15
N ARG A 28 11.26 11.31 2.02
CA ARG A 28 12.01 12.08 1.02
C ARG A 28 11.66 11.67 -0.40
N ARG A 29 11.41 10.38 -0.66
CA ARG A 29 10.96 9.92 -1.99
C ARG A 29 9.60 10.49 -2.36
N VAL A 30 8.63 10.49 -1.44
CA VAL A 30 7.31 11.10 -1.69
C VAL A 30 7.43 12.61 -1.89
N ALA A 31 8.15 13.29 -1.00
CA ALA A 31 8.34 14.74 -1.09
C ALA A 31 9.11 15.13 -2.37
N GLY A 32 10.17 14.41 -2.72
CA GLY A 32 10.95 14.63 -3.93
C GLY A 32 10.12 14.39 -5.19
N GLY A 33 9.34 13.30 -5.24
CA GLY A 33 8.41 13.06 -6.35
C GLY A 33 7.39 14.19 -6.51
N LEU A 34 6.85 14.69 -5.40
CA LEU A 34 5.94 15.84 -5.41
C LEU A 34 6.61 17.11 -5.94
N VAL A 35 7.82 17.42 -5.47
CA VAL A 35 8.60 18.59 -5.95
C VAL A 35 8.86 18.48 -7.45
N VAL A 36 9.28 17.32 -7.94
CA VAL A 36 9.49 17.07 -9.38
C VAL A 36 8.19 17.27 -10.16
N CYS A 37 7.06 16.71 -9.70
CA CYS A 37 5.76 16.91 -10.35
C CYS A 37 5.35 18.39 -10.41
N VAL A 38 5.54 19.14 -9.32
CA VAL A 38 5.23 20.58 -9.28
C VAL A 38 6.12 21.35 -10.25
N LEU A 39 7.44 21.11 -10.23
CA LEU A 39 8.38 21.79 -11.14
C LEU A 39 8.04 21.50 -12.61
N LEU A 40 7.79 20.23 -12.96
CA LEU A 40 7.38 19.86 -14.32
C LEU A 40 6.09 20.55 -14.75
N THR A 41 5.12 20.68 -13.83
CA THR A 41 3.86 21.36 -14.13
C THR A 41 4.06 22.86 -14.32
N LEU A 42 4.87 23.51 -13.49
CA LEU A 42 5.20 24.93 -13.64
C LEU A 42 5.95 25.21 -14.94
N THR A 43 6.96 24.39 -15.28
CA THR A 43 7.69 24.50 -16.54
C THR A 43 6.76 24.32 -17.73
N ALA A 44 5.86 23.34 -17.67
CA ALA A 44 4.90 23.12 -18.75
C ALA A 44 3.89 24.26 -18.88
N LEU A 45 3.43 24.86 -17.78
CA LEU A 45 2.57 26.04 -17.80
C LEU A 45 3.30 27.26 -18.39
N ALA A 46 4.57 27.47 -18.04
CA ALA A 46 5.39 28.54 -18.60
C ALA A 46 5.57 28.37 -20.12
N VAL A 47 5.92 27.17 -20.58
CA VAL A 47 6.02 26.84 -22.02
C VAL A 47 4.66 27.05 -22.69
N THR A 48 3.58 26.51 -22.13
CA THR A 48 2.23 26.68 -22.72
C THR A 48 1.85 28.16 -22.81
N GLY A 49 2.21 28.98 -21.82
CA GLY A 49 2.00 30.43 -21.83
C GLY A 49 2.80 31.14 -22.92
N LEU A 50 4.08 30.81 -23.08
CA LEU A 50 4.95 31.38 -24.13
C LEU A 50 4.47 31.03 -25.54
N TYR A 51 4.00 29.80 -25.75
CA TYR A 51 3.55 29.29 -27.04
C TYR A 51 2.02 29.42 -27.24
N ALA A 52 1.30 30.02 -26.29
CA ALA A 52 -0.16 30.18 -26.32
C ALA A 52 -0.74 30.71 -27.64
N PRO A 53 -0.19 31.77 -28.29
CA PRO A 53 -0.75 32.27 -29.55
C PRO A 53 -0.62 31.27 -30.70
N GLN A 54 0.44 30.46 -30.72
CA GLN A 54 0.68 29.46 -31.76
C GLN A 54 -0.17 28.21 -31.52
N ILE A 55 -0.30 27.78 -30.26
CA ILE A 55 -1.16 26.66 -29.85
C ILE A 55 -2.64 26.97 -30.13
N ARG A 56 -3.08 28.22 -29.91
CA ARG A 56 -4.44 28.67 -30.25
C ARG A 56 -4.72 28.58 -31.75
N ARG A 57 -3.76 28.95 -32.60
CA ARG A 57 -3.89 28.83 -34.07
C ARG A 57 -3.94 27.37 -34.53
N ALA A 58 -3.25 26.48 -33.82
CA ALA A 58 -3.18 25.06 -34.14
C ALA A 58 -4.35 24.20 -33.59
N GLY A 59 -5.27 24.78 -32.79
CA GLY A 59 -6.39 24.04 -32.18
C GLY A 59 -5.98 22.96 -31.17
N ALA A 60 -4.69 22.86 -30.81
CA ALA A 60 -4.13 21.74 -30.03
C ALA A 60 -4.00 22.02 -28.52
N GLY A 61 -4.51 23.16 -28.02
CA GLY A 61 -4.31 23.60 -26.63
C GLY A 61 -5.06 22.83 -25.55
N VAL A 62 -6.02 21.99 -25.93
CA VAL A 62 -6.90 21.27 -24.98
C VAL A 62 -6.18 20.08 -24.34
N VAL A 63 -5.34 19.38 -25.10
CA VAL A 63 -4.66 18.15 -24.63
C VAL A 63 -3.62 18.43 -23.53
N PRO A 64 -2.71 19.42 -23.67
CA PRO A 64 -1.77 19.77 -22.59
C PRO A 64 -2.50 20.28 -21.36
N ALA A 65 -3.49 21.16 -21.53
CA ALA A 65 -4.25 21.73 -20.42
C ALA A 65 -4.98 20.66 -19.59
N LEU A 66 -5.60 19.67 -20.25
CA LEU A 66 -6.21 18.53 -19.56
C LEU A 66 -5.17 17.64 -18.90
N PHE A 67 -4.06 17.34 -19.57
CA PHE A 67 -3.01 16.50 -19.03
C PHE A 67 -2.42 17.09 -17.74
N PHE A 68 -2.02 18.36 -17.76
CA PHE A 68 -1.49 19.05 -16.56
C PHE A 68 -2.56 19.32 -15.51
N GLY A 69 -3.78 19.65 -15.93
CA GLY A 69 -4.93 19.86 -15.05
C GLY A 69 -5.35 18.61 -14.28
N LEU A 70 -5.12 17.40 -14.82
CA LEU A 70 -5.44 16.12 -14.16
C LEU A 70 -4.24 15.51 -13.44
N LEU A 71 -3.01 15.64 -13.96
CA LEU A 71 -1.82 15.04 -13.36
C LEU A 71 -1.46 15.66 -12.02
N LEU A 72 -1.49 16.99 -11.92
CA LEU A 72 -1.13 17.69 -10.69
C LEU A 72 -2.04 17.31 -9.50
N PRO A 73 -3.39 17.38 -9.61
CA PRO A 73 -4.26 16.97 -8.52
C PRO A 73 -4.15 15.47 -8.22
N CYS A 74 -3.95 14.61 -9.23
CA CYS A 74 -3.70 13.18 -9.00
C CYS A 74 -2.40 12.95 -8.20
N ALA A 75 -1.31 13.62 -8.56
CA ALA A 75 -0.03 13.53 -7.88
C ALA A 75 -0.11 14.07 -6.45
N LEU A 76 -0.78 15.20 -6.25
CA LEU A 76 -1.05 15.77 -4.92
C LEU A 76 -1.89 14.83 -4.06
N TYR A 77 -2.99 14.31 -4.59
CA TYR A 77 -3.88 13.39 -3.89
C TYR A 77 -3.14 12.12 -3.45
N SER A 78 -2.35 11.53 -4.36
CA SER A 78 -1.52 10.36 -4.07
C SER A 78 -0.46 10.67 -3.02
N SER A 79 0.26 11.78 -3.16
CA SER A 79 1.35 12.18 -2.25
C SER A 79 0.86 12.50 -0.84
N ILE A 80 -0.24 13.26 -0.72
CA ILE A 80 -0.88 13.57 0.57
C ILE A 80 -1.34 12.27 1.23
N GLY A 81 -1.94 11.34 0.47
CA GLY A 81 -2.32 10.02 0.97
C GLY A 81 -1.13 9.24 1.53
N SER A 82 -0.02 9.19 0.80
CA SER A 82 1.22 8.52 1.22
C SER A 82 1.85 9.18 2.45
N LEU A 83 1.90 10.52 2.51
CA LEU A 83 2.39 11.26 3.67
C LEU A 83 1.54 11.03 4.92
N ARG A 84 0.20 11.01 4.77
CA ARG A 84 -0.71 10.67 5.88
C ARG A 84 -0.48 9.25 6.39
N ARG A 85 -0.27 8.28 5.50
CA ARG A 85 0.07 6.90 5.87
C ARG A 85 1.41 6.83 6.61
N LEU A 86 2.44 7.50 6.10
CA LEU A 86 3.74 7.61 6.77
C LEU A 86 3.63 8.28 8.15
N GLY A 87 2.74 9.27 8.30
CA GLY A 87 2.43 9.91 9.57
C GLY A 87 1.80 8.94 10.58
N ARG A 88 0.78 8.17 10.17
CA ARG A 88 0.18 7.13 11.02
C ARG A 88 1.19 6.05 11.40
N MET A 89 1.99 5.62 10.44
CA MET A 89 3.04 4.64 10.67
C MET A 89 4.05 5.15 11.70
N ARG A 90 4.46 6.42 11.62
CA ARG A 90 5.33 7.06 12.63
C ARG A 90 4.67 7.10 14.00
N ALA A 91 3.37 7.37 14.10
CA ALA A 91 2.65 7.34 15.37
C ALA A 91 2.71 5.94 16.00
N VAL A 92 2.34 4.90 15.24
CA VAL A 92 2.40 3.51 15.72
C VAL A 92 3.80 3.12 16.18
N LEU A 93 4.84 3.50 15.42
CA LEU A 93 6.24 3.21 15.77
C LEU A 93 6.76 3.99 16.99
N ARG A 94 6.15 5.14 17.31
CA ARG A 94 6.49 5.92 18.52
C ARG A 94 5.82 5.36 19.77
N ASP A 95 4.62 4.82 19.61
CA ASP A 95 3.82 4.37 20.75
C ASP A 95 4.10 2.90 21.10
N ASN A 96 4.77 2.15 20.20
CA ASN A 96 4.96 0.71 20.36
C ASN A 96 6.43 0.31 20.14
N PRO A 97 6.99 -0.58 20.97
CA PRO A 97 8.29 -1.18 20.74
C PRO A 97 8.24 -2.20 19.60
N TRP A 98 9.41 -2.51 19.01
CA TRP A 98 9.54 -3.63 18.10
C TRP A 98 9.38 -4.97 18.85
N GLN A 99 8.61 -5.88 18.28
CA GLN A 99 8.46 -7.25 18.75
C GLN A 99 8.87 -8.21 17.65
N SER A 100 9.66 -9.22 17.98
CA SER A 100 9.96 -10.31 17.05
C SER A 100 8.71 -11.19 16.87
N ARG A 101 8.41 -11.54 15.62
CA ARG A 101 7.32 -12.46 15.24
C ARG A 101 7.88 -13.55 14.33
N ALA A 102 7.42 -14.77 14.59
CA ALA A 102 7.98 -15.99 13.99
C ALA A 102 7.91 -16.00 12.46
N ALA A 103 6.76 -15.61 11.87
CA ALA A 103 6.63 -15.57 10.41
C ALA A 103 5.43 -14.73 9.97
N LEU A 104 5.55 -14.16 8.77
CA LEU A 104 4.45 -13.53 8.02
C LEU A 104 4.39 -14.20 6.64
N ARG A 105 3.30 -14.91 6.32
CA ARG A 105 3.16 -15.56 5.00
C ARG A 105 2.27 -14.76 4.07
N ARG A 106 2.59 -14.75 2.79
CA ARG A 106 1.70 -14.25 1.75
C ARG A 106 0.62 -15.29 1.43
N GLN A 107 -0.64 -14.87 1.32
CA GLN A 107 -1.68 -15.71 0.75
C GLN A 107 -1.56 -15.73 -0.78
N GLN A 108 -1.35 -16.92 -1.33
CA GLN A 108 -1.37 -17.14 -2.78
C GLN A 108 -2.82 -17.21 -3.28
N GLY A 109 -3.04 -16.85 -4.55
CA GLY A 109 -4.36 -16.94 -5.20
C GLY A 109 -5.39 -15.87 -4.80
N THR A 110 -5.10 -15.01 -3.82
CA THR A 110 -5.97 -13.87 -3.46
C THR A 110 -5.33 -12.57 -3.93
N ARG A 111 -6.07 -11.76 -4.70
CA ARG A 111 -5.64 -10.41 -5.10
C ARG A 111 -6.42 -9.39 -4.28
N ASP A 112 -5.71 -8.50 -3.58
CA ASP A 112 -6.30 -7.34 -2.92
C ASP A 112 -5.83 -6.07 -3.66
N PRO A 113 -6.75 -5.28 -4.26
CA PRO A 113 -6.38 -4.04 -4.96
C PRO A 113 -5.81 -2.96 -4.03
N GLY A 114 -5.85 -3.19 -2.72
CA GLY A 114 -5.28 -2.30 -1.72
C GLY A 114 -3.94 -2.74 -1.14
N GLY A 115 -3.43 -3.96 -1.42
CA GLY A 115 -2.18 -4.44 -0.83
C GLY A 115 -1.91 -5.94 -1.02
N VAL A 116 -0.96 -6.47 -0.26
CA VAL A 116 -0.61 -7.89 -0.29
C VAL A 116 -1.39 -8.62 0.82
N PRO A 117 -2.23 -9.62 0.50
CA PRO A 117 -2.91 -10.38 1.53
C PRO A 117 -1.91 -11.30 2.25
N VAL A 118 -1.88 -11.21 3.57
CA VAL A 118 -0.92 -11.91 4.42
C VAL A 118 -1.58 -12.53 5.64
N GLN A 119 -0.92 -13.49 6.25
CA GLN A 119 -1.28 -14.04 7.56
C GLN A 119 -0.06 -14.04 8.47
N LEU A 120 -0.28 -13.72 9.74
CA LEU A 120 0.76 -13.70 10.76
C LEU A 120 0.71 -15.01 11.55
N MET A 121 1.86 -15.60 11.83
CA MET A 121 1.95 -16.74 12.73
C MET A 121 1.64 -16.29 14.17
N THR A 122 0.65 -16.92 14.81
CA THR A 122 0.31 -16.69 16.21
C THR A 122 1.32 -17.39 17.11
N ARG A 123 1.38 -16.98 18.38
CA ARG A 123 2.27 -17.62 19.37
C ARG A 123 1.90 -19.08 19.64
N GLU A 124 0.63 -19.44 19.41
CA GLU A 124 0.08 -20.79 19.57
C GLU A 124 0.36 -21.71 18.37
N GLY A 125 1.11 -21.24 17.37
CA GLY A 125 1.45 -22.04 16.19
C GLY A 125 0.39 -22.06 15.09
N GLY A 126 -0.65 -21.23 15.20
CA GLY A 126 -1.70 -21.08 14.19
C GLY A 126 -1.49 -19.89 13.27
N TRP A 127 -2.19 -19.85 12.13
CA TRP A 127 -2.20 -18.67 11.26
C TRP A 127 -3.33 -17.72 11.62
N SER A 128 -3.03 -16.43 11.69
CA SER A 128 -4.04 -15.40 11.93
C SER A 128 -5.09 -15.35 10.80
N ARG A 129 -6.18 -14.62 11.07
CA ARG A 129 -7.08 -14.16 9.99
C ARG A 129 -6.29 -13.38 8.94
N ALA A 130 -6.78 -13.38 7.71
CA ALA A 130 -6.19 -12.63 6.61
C ALA A 130 -6.12 -11.13 6.93
N LEU A 131 -4.93 -10.57 6.74
CA LEU A 131 -4.61 -9.16 6.87
C LEU A 131 -4.16 -8.64 5.51
N THR A 132 -4.19 -7.32 5.33
CA THR A 132 -3.65 -6.67 4.14
C THR A 132 -2.40 -5.90 4.55
N ALA A 133 -1.25 -6.31 4.02
CA ALA A 133 0.00 -5.56 4.13
C ALA A 133 0.05 -4.48 3.04
N ARG A 134 0.17 -3.22 3.47
CA ARG A 134 0.18 -2.06 2.58
C ARG A 134 1.51 -1.32 2.66
N ASP A 135 2.11 -1.09 1.50
CA ASP A 135 3.23 -0.14 1.39
C ASP A 135 2.67 1.30 1.47
N PRO A 136 3.19 2.15 2.36
CA PRO A 136 2.80 3.57 2.40
C PRO A 136 3.05 4.29 1.07
N LEU A 137 3.99 3.83 0.26
CA LEU A 137 4.34 4.35 -1.07
C LEU A 137 3.51 3.73 -2.21
N ARG A 138 2.59 2.80 -1.91
CA ARG A 138 1.76 2.06 -2.88
C ARG A 138 2.55 1.22 -3.91
N TRP A 139 3.83 0.97 -3.69
CA TRP A 139 4.57 0.00 -4.48
C TRP A 139 4.27 -1.39 -3.91
N TYR A 140 3.74 -2.29 -4.75
CA TYR A 140 3.45 -3.67 -4.34
C TYR A 140 4.76 -4.45 -4.16
N ARG A 141 5.50 -4.18 -3.10
CA ARG A 141 6.79 -4.81 -2.81
C ARG A 141 6.66 -5.73 -1.60
N TRP A 142 6.37 -6.99 -1.88
CA TRP A 142 6.54 -8.08 -0.91
C TRP A 142 8.00 -8.53 -0.93
N ASP A 143 8.60 -8.63 0.24
CA ASP A 143 9.94 -9.21 0.38
C ASP A 143 9.82 -10.63 0.94
N PRO A 144 10.23 -11.68 0.19
CA PRO A 144 10.17 -13.07 0.67
C PRO A 144 10.92 -13.30 1.99
N ALA A 145 11.90 -12.48 2.33
CA ALA A 145 12.61 -12.59 3.61
C ALA A 145 11.69 -12.36 4.82
N MET A 146 10.53 -11.70 4.64
CA MET A 146 9.51 -11.55 5.68
C MET A 146 8.85 -12.87 6.09
N GLU A 147 8.93 -13.91 5.25
CA GLU A 147 8.38 -15.23 5.57
C GLU A 147 9.23 -15.96 6.62
N ASN A 148 10.50 -15.59 6.75
CA ASN A 148 11.44 -16.19 7.72
C ASN A 148 11.43 -15.49 9.08
N GLY A 149 10.67 -14.42 9.23
CA GLY A 149 10.60 -13.63 10.45
C GLY A 149 10.44 -12.14 10.17
N VAL A 150 9.68 -11.46 11.02
CA VAL A 150 9.46 -10.01 10.92
C VAL A 150 9.53 -9.36 12.28
N TRP A 151 9.91 -8.09 12.27
CA TRP A 151 9.66 -7.21 13.39
C TRP A 151 8.30 -6.57 13.21
N MET A 152 7.54 -6.50 14.31
CA MET A 152 6.21 -5.96 14.34
C MET A 152 6.07 -4.94 15.47
N ALA A 153 5.49 -3.78 15.18
CA ALA A 153 5.13 -2.75 16.15
C ALA A 153 3.61 -2.53 16.12
N GLY A 154 2.99 -2.46 17.29
CA GLY A 154 1.54 -2.31 17.43
C GLY A 154 0.77 -3.64 17.32
N SER A 155 -0.56 -3.54 17.14
CA SER A 155 -1.47 -4.68 17.08
C SER A 155 -2.15 -4.76 15.71
N PRO A 156 -2.41 -5.97 15.15
CA PRO A 156 -3.12 -6.10 13.87
C PRO A 156 -4.56 -5.56 13.94
N ALA A 157 -5.13 -5.45 15.14
CA ALA A 157 -6.49 -4.95 15.36
C ALA A 157 -6.57 -3.43 15.24
N SER A 158 -5.56 -2.70 15.73
CA SER A 158 -5.49 -1.24 15.73
C SER A 158 -4.70 -0.65 14.56
N GLY A 159 -3.98 -1.50 13.83
CA GLY A 159 -3.00 -1.10 12.82
C GLY A 159 -1.60 -1.36 13.34
N ALA A 160 -0.91 -2.30 12.69
CA ALA A 160 0.47 -2.63 13.03
C ALA A 160 1.41 -2.24 11.89
N VAL A 161 2.69 -2.09 12.21
CA VAL A 161 3.75 -1.89 11.24
C VAL A 161 4.64 -3.11 11.28
N VAL A 162 4.97 -3.66 10.11
CA VAL A 162 5.93 -4.75 9.96
C VAL A 162 7.12 -4.32 9.12
N ALA A 163 8.28 -4.86 9.46
CA ALA A 163 9.53 -4.65 8.78
C ALA A 163 10.36 -5.93 8.82
N LEU A 164 11.39 -6.01 7.97
CA LEU A 164 12.41 -7.04 8.13
C LEU A 164 13.17 -6.85 9.45
N PRO A 165 13.70 -7.93 10.03
CA PRO A 165 14.60 -7.85 11.17
C PRO A 165 15.72 -6.81 10.95
N GLY A 166 16.05 -6.05 11.99
CA GLY A 166 16.97 -4.91 11.89
C GLY A 166 16.33 -3.62 11.38
N GLY A 167 15.01 -3.57 11.23
CA GLY A 167 14.30 -2.36 10.77
C GLY A 167 14.70 -1.91 9.36
N ARG A 168 15.27 -2.84 8.57
CA ARG A 168 15.73 -2.60 7.21
C ARG A 168 14.60 -2.87 6.21
N GLY A 169 14.75 -2.29 5.03
CA GLY A 169 13.87 -2.60 3.89
C GLY A 169 12.49 -1.94 3.96
N PRO A 170 11.53 -2.44 3.17
CA PRO A 170 10.20 -1.87 3.08
C PRO A 170 9.44 -2.08 4.39
N MET A 171 8.86 -1.01 4.92
CA MET A 171 7.96 -1.07 6.05
C MET A 171 6.52 -1.07 5.56
N LEU A 172 5.73 -2.03 6.04
CA LEU A 172 4.36 -2.23 5.61
C LEU A 172 3.42 -2.01 6.80
N THR A 173 2.27 -1.37 6.55
CA THR A 173 1.19 -1.32 7.53
C THR A 173 0.29 -2.54 7.36
N LEU A 174 0.06 -3.29 8.43
CA LEU A 174 -0.93 -4.34 8.49
C LEU A 174 -2.27 -3.75 8.87
N GLU A 175 -3.23 -3.87 7.96
CA GLU A 175 -4.62 -3.52 8.19
C GLU A 175 -5.45 -4.81 8.22
N ARG A 176 -6.42 -4.88 9.13
CA ARG A 176 -7.42 -5.95 9.07
C ARG A 176 -8.15 -5.81 7.75
N ARG A 177 -8.18 -6.87 6.93
CA ARG A 177 -8.99 -6.88 5.72
C ARG A 177 -10.43 -6.57 6.14
N ARG A 178 -10.92 -5.36 5.82
CA ARG A 178 -12.35 -5.08 5.87
C ARG A 178 -12.93 -6.07 4.88
N ARG A 179 -13.65 -7.08 5.38
CA ARG A 179 -14.32 -8.03 4.52
C ARG A 179 -15.12 -7.19 3.54
N ASP A 180 -14.79 -7.30 2.26
CA ASP A 180 -15.78 -7.04 1.23
C ASP A 180 -16.95 -7.92 1.65
N VAL A 181 -18.05 -7.27 2.04
CA VAL A 181 -19.34 -7.93 2.13
C VAL A 181 -19.54 -8.45 0.71
N VAL A 182 -19.16 -9.70 0.48
CA VAL A 182 -19.51 -10.42 -0.74
C VAL A 182 -21.03 -10.38 -0.73
N PRO A 183 -21.69 -9.62 -1.63
CA PRO A 183 -23.13 -9.74 -1.72
C PRO A 183 -23.41 -11.23 -2.00
N PRO A 184 -24.37 -11.86 -1.29
CA PRO A 184 -24.63 -13.28 -1.46
C PRO A 184 -24.81 -13.54 -2.96
N ARG A 185 -23.99 -14.44 -3.47
CA ARG A 185 -24.06 -14.90 -4.86
C ARG A 185 -25.49 -15.38 -5.04
N ARG A 186 -26.32 -14.61 -5.79
CA ARG A 186 -27.67 -15.05 -6.14
C ARG A 186 -27.53 -16.45 -6.72
N PRO A 187 -28.23 -17.47 -6.20
CA PRO A 187 -28.18 -18.80 -6.79
C PRO A 187 -28.56 -18.65 -8.25
N GLN A 188 -27.62 -19.04 -9.10
CA GLN A 188 -27.79 -19.07 -10.55
C GLN A 188 -28.87 -20.12 -10.81
N ARG A 189 -30.11 -19.65 -11.00
CA ARG A 189 -31.28 -20.45 -11.36
C ARG A 189 -31.09 -20.98 -12.80
N ARG A 190 -30.14 -21.89 -12.97
CA ARG A 190 -30.20 -22.91 -14.02
C ARG A 190 -30.88 -24.11 -13.37
N ASP A 191 -31.76 -24.73 -14.15
CA ASP A 191 -32.62 -25.89 -13.82
C ASP A 191 -34.08 -25.50 -13.59
N LEU A 192 -34.66 -24.92 -14.65
CA LEU A 192 -36.10 -24.95 -14.94
C LEU A 192 -36.26 -24.68 -16.45
N LYS A 193 -35.68 -25.58 -17.26
CA LYS A 193 -36.01 -25.72 -18.68
C LYS A 193 -35.76 -27.16 -19.15
N SER A 194 -36.33 -28.12 -18.42
CA SER A 194 -36.53 -29.51 -18.85
C SER A 194 -37.92 -29.95 -18.39
N ALA A 195 -38.94 -29.38 -19.03
CA ALA A 195 -40.26 -29.96 -19.17
C ALA A 195 -40.94 -29.19 -20.32
N ASP A 196 -41.75 -29.89 -21.10
CA ASP A 196 -42.50 -29.41 -22.27
C ASP A 196 -41.72 -29.35 -23.59
N ALA A 197 -41.42 -30.53 -24.14
CA ALA A 197 -41.60 -30.77 -25.56
C ALA A 197 -42.69 -31.86 -25.72
N PRO A 198 -43.79 -31.60 -26.46
CA PRO A 198 -44.81 -32.62 -26.72
C PRO A 198 -44.31 -33.65 -27.74
N PRO A 199 -44.84 -34.89 -27.74
CA PRO A 199 -44.51 -35.89 -28.73
C PRO A 199 -45.05 -35.48 -30.11
N ALA A 200 -44.17 -35.49 -31.11
CA ALA A 200 -44.58 -35.45 -32.50
C ALA A 200 -45.28 -36.78 -32.84
N GLY A 201 -46.46 -36.68 -33.47
CA GLY A 201 -47.13 -37.80 -34.12
C GLY A 201 -46.45 -38.21 -35.42
#